data_AF-A0A9W8MEM7-F1
#
_entry.id   AF-A0A9W8MEM7-F1
#
_cell.length_a   1.000
_cell.length_b   1.000
_cell.length_c   1.000
_cell.angle_alpha   90.00
_cell.angle_beta   90.00
_cell.angle_gamma   90.00
#
_symmetry.space_group_name_H-M   'P 1'
#
loop_
_entity.id
_entity.type
_entity.pdbx_description
1 polymer ?
#
loop_
_entity_poly.entity_id
_entity_poly.type
_entity_poly.pdbx_seq_one_letter_code
_entity_poly.pdbx_strand_id
1 'polypeptide(L)'
;MSPSLDLKSVTVNGHGHASSSHRRASNGINGIFPKPKPTSDGFNTLSVHVGSSPDPATGAVIPSISLSTTYAQAAPGLHKGFEYSRSDNPNRNAFEKMLASIEKGGEDALCFGSGSAATGVVVQALGNGAHVLCVNDVYGGTYRYLKRVASEIQSIEVTLLDLETVDEEVIRENIQTNTKLIWLESPTNPTLKLMDVSRIAQIAQSHPSKPLLLVDNTFLSPFYSSPLLLGADVVLHSLTKYVNGHSDVVMGALILPPSSSSPRLKAFKDKLRFLQNATGAIPSPYDCWLAQRGAKTLGLRMRQHGLNALKVAKILRSNPLHAVTFLTSTRLFTLAESLGGVESLAEHPASMTHAGIPKEERETLGITDGLVLGECDKASFLVARRPVGDNGLTPKDAQEMRRALDEAFFVSNVIKEVYDDLPEDVRELVKNLPISALRDDHQLPVRL
;
A
#
# COMPACT_ATOMS: atom_id res chain seq x y z
N MET A 1 -31.28 -50.37 17.82
CA MET A 1 -32.02 -50.64 16.58
C MET A 1 -32.87 -49.42 16.30
N SER A 2 -32.61 -48.79 15.16
CA SER A 2 -33.10 -47.48 14.71
C SER A 2 -34.58 -47.49 14.30
N PRO A 3 -35.16 -46.31 14.09
CA PRO A 3 -35.89 -46.11 12.85
C PRO A 3 -35.34 -44.92 12.07
N SER A 4 -35.04 -45.21 10.81
CA SER A 4 -34.75 -44.31 9.70
C SER A 4 -35.98 -43.48 9.33
N LEU A 5 -35.80 -42.19 9.06
CA LEU A 5 -36.74 -41.39 8.28
C LEU A 5 -36.01 -40.69 7.13
N ASP A 6 -36.53 -41.00 5.96
CA ASP A 6 -36.05 -40.77 4.61
C ASP A 6 -36.52 -39.38 4.14
N LEU A 7 -35.60 -38.48 3.80
CA LEU A 7 -35.93 -37.15 3.26
C LEU A 7 -35.90 -37.18 1.73
N LYS A 8 -37.07 -37.43 1.15
CA LYS A 8 -37.32 -37.21 -0.28
C LYS A 8 -37.50 -35.72 -0.58
N SER A 9 -36.74 -35.28 -1.58
CA SER A 9 -36.92 -34.13 -2.47
C SER A 9 -38.31 -33.50 -2.53
N VAL A 10 -38.38 -32.19 -2.34
CA VAL A 10 -39.48 -31.35 -2.82
C VAL A 10 -38.89 -30.14 -3.56
N THR A 11 -38.89 -30.25 -4.89
CA THR A 11 -38.86 -29.12 -5.83
C THR A 11 -40.23 -28.49 -5.94
N VAL A 12 -40.34 -27.17 -5.89
CA VAL A 12 -41.46 -26.43 -6.47
C VAL A 12 -40.95 -25.19 -7.20
N ASN A 13 -41.27 -25.14 -8.49
CA ASN A 13 -41.04 -24.04 -9.42
C ASN A 13 -41.87 -22.79 -9.08
N GLY A 14 -41.38 -21.62 -9.51
CA GLY A 14 -41.94 -20.30 -9.15
C GLY A 14 -43.23 -19.89 -9.86
N HIS A 15 -43.64 -18.64 -9.62
CA HIS A 15 -44.30 -17.68 -10.53
C HIS A 15 -44.70 -16.41 -9.75
N GLY A 16 -44.67 -15.26 -10.42
CA GLY A 16 -45.74 -14.25 -10.27
C GLY A 16 -45.45 -12.99 -9.46
N HIS A 17 -45.34 -11.87 -10.18
CA HIS A 17 -45.56 -10.52 -9.67
C HIS A 17 -46.91 -10.39 -8.94
N ALA A 18 -46.92 -9.73 -7.78
CA ALA A 18 -48.10 -9.05 -7.24
C ALA A 18 -47.68 -7.78 -6.50
N SER A 19 -48.07 -6.65 -7.07
CA SER A 19 -48.08 -5.33 -6.44
C SER A 19 -49.12 -5.27 -5.33
N SER A 20 -48.74 -4.86 -4.12
CA SER A 20 -49.71 -4.34 -3.15
C SER A 20 -49.16 -3.12 -2.43
N SER A 21 -49.91 -2.04 -2.59
CA SER A 21 -49.67 -0.71 -2.05
C SER A 21 -50.04 -0.66 -0.56
N HIS A 22 -49.07 -0.31 0.29
CA HIS A 22 -49.35 0.21 1.63
C HIS A 22 -48.68 1.58 1.78
N ARG A 23 -49.49 2.63 1.63
CA ARG A 23 -49.11 4.01 1.94
C ARG A 23 -49.00 4.14 3.46
N ARG A 24 -47.77 4.28 3.97
CA ARG A 24 -47.52 5.00 5.23
C ARG A 24 -47.04 6.40 4.87
N ALA A 25 -47.86 7.39 5.20
CA ALA A 25 -47.45 8.79 5.17
C ALA A 25 -46.33 8.98 6.21
N SER A 26 -45.12 9.26 5.73
CA SER A 26 -44.04 9.81 6.54
C SER A 26 -43.71 11.19 5.96
N ASN A 27 -43.66 12.18 6.86
CA ASN A 27 -43.45 13.58 6.51
C ASN A 27 -42.15 13.73 5.72
N GLY A 28 -42.24 14.42 4.58
CA GLY A 28 -41.23 14.46 3.55
C GLY A 28 -39.99 15.25 3.95
N ILE A 29 -38.86 14.56 4.13
CA ILE A 29 -37.49 15.08 3.94
C ILE A 29 -36.58 14.04 3.23
N ASN A 30 -37.10 12.90 2.75
CA ASN A 30 -36.29 11.84 2.11
C ASN A 30 -35.76 12.16 0.69
N GLY A 31 -35.74 13.44 0.29
CA GLY A 31 -35.34 13.87 -1.06
C GLY A 31 -34.15 14.84 -1.14
N ILE A 32 -33.52 15.21 -0.01
CA ILE A 32 -32.48 16.26 0.00
C ILE A 32 -31.08 15.71 -0.32
N PHE A 33 -30.83 14.41 -0.17
CA PHE A 33 -29.56 13.84 -0.58
C PHE A 33 -29.61 13.46 -2.07
N PRO A 34 -28.81 14.09 -2.94
CA PRO A 34 -28.72 13.65 -4.32
C PRO A 34 -28.31 12.17 -4.33
N LYS A 35 -29.04 11.34 -5.09
CA LYS A 35 -28.55 10.00 -5.42
C LYS A 35 -27.14 10.18 -6.00
N PRO A 36 -26.13 9.39 -5.58
CA PRO A 36 -24.80 9.51 -6.13
C PRO A 36 -24.91 9.36 -7.65
N LYS A 37 -24.58 10.44 -8.36
CA LYS A 37 -24.36 10.37 -9.81
C LYS A 37 -23.20 9.39 -10.00
N PRO A 38 -23.20 8.52 -11.02
CA PRO A 38 -21.99 7.80 -11.39
C PRO A 38 -21.02 8.85 -11.92
N THR A 39 -20.19 9.36 -11.03
CA THR A 39 -19.15 10.34 -11.34
C THR A 39 -17.86 9.60 -11.57
N SER A 40 -17.17 10.00 -12.64
CA SER A 40 -15.73 9.85 -12.81
C SER A 40 -15.00 10.72 -11.77
N ASP A 41 -15.26 10.49 -10.49
CA ASP A 41 -14.68 11.29 -9.41
C ASP A 41 -13.15 11.17 -9.42
N GLY A 42 -12.49 12.28 -9.09
CA GLY A 42 -11.04 12.31 -8.99
C GLY A 42 -10.52 11.54 -7.77
N PHE A 43 -9.25 11.15 -7.81
CA PHE A 43 -8.57 10.38 -6.75
C PHE A 43 -8.81 10.94 -5.34
N ASN A 44 -8.63 12.24 -5.14
CA ASN A 44 -8.80 12.89 -3.84
C ASN A 44 -10.26 12.90 -3.36
N THR A 45 -11.22 12.98 -4.27
CA THR A 45 -12.65 12.87 -3.94
C THR A 45 -12.95 11.45 -3.47
N LEU A 46 -12.47 10.45 -4.20
CA LEU A 46 -12.66 9.04 -3.87
C LEU A 46 -12.04 8.68 -2.52
N SER A 47 -10.80 9.12 -2.26
CA SER A 47 -10.09 8.85 -1.00
C SER A 47 -10.75 9.50 0.22
N VAL A 48 -11.52 10.57 0.04
CA VAL A 48 -12.23 11.24 1.14
C VAL A 48 -13.61 10.64 1.35
N HIS A 49 -14.36 10.35 0.28
CA HIS A 49 -15.80 10.09 0.38
C HIS A 49 -16.18 8.59 0.33
N VAL A 50 -15.46 7.76 -0.42
CA VAL A 50 -15.82 6.34 -0.53
C VAL A 50 -15.57 5.64 0.80
N GLY A 51 -16.56 4.87 1.26
CA GLY A 51 -16.50 4.20 2.56
C GLY A 51 -16.63 5.16 3.76
N SER A 52 -17.06 6.41 3.56
CA SER A 52 -17.27 7.39 4.64
C SER A 52 -18.68 8.00 4.59
N SER A 53 -19.67 7.22 4.16
CA SER A 53 -21.08 7.64 4.23
C SER A 53 -21.48 7.93 5.68
N PRO A 54 -22.33 8.95 5.93
CA PRO A 54 -22.79 9.24 7.28
C PRO A 54 -23.44 8.02 7.96
N ASP A 55 -23.15 7.82 9.24
CA ASP A 55 -23.73 6.74 10.02
C ASP A 55 -25.27 6.83 10.02
N PRO A 56 -26.00 5.76 9.64
CA PRO A 56 -27.47 5.82 9.53
C PRO A 56 -28.19 6.04 10.86
N ALA A 57 -27.57 5.72 12.00
CA ALA A 57 -28.21 5.83 13.31
C ALA A 57 -28.00 7.21 13.96
N THR A 58 -26.84 7.82 13.75
CA THR A 58 -26.39 9.04 14.44
C THR A 58 -26.15 10.23 13.52
N GLY A 59 -26.00 10.00 12.21
CA GLY A 59 -25.58 11.02 11.25
C GLY A 59 -24.09 11.37 11.30
N ALA A 60 -23.26 10.62 12.06
CA ALA A 60 -21.83 10.88 12.16
C ALA A 60 -21.15 10.81 10.79
N VAL A 61 -20.49 11.90 10.38
CA VAL A 61 -19.82 12.02 9.07
C VAL A 61 -18.51 11.24 8.98
N ILE A 62 -17.91 10.94 10.14
CA ILE A 62 -16.84 9.95 10.25
C ILE A 62 -17.44 8.74 10.96
N PRO A 63 -17.45 7.56 10.31
CA PRO A 63 -18.00 6.35 10.92
C PRO A 63 -17.31 6.02 12.26
N SER A 64 -18.10 5.53 13.21
CA SER A 64 -17.60 5.06 14.49
C SER A 64 -16.68 3.83 14.34
N ILE A 65 -15.84 3.59 15.34
CA ILE A 65 -14.99 2.39 15.38
C ILE A 65 -15.81 1.25 16.00
N SER A 66 -16.20 0.27 15.19
CA SER A 66 -16.90 -0.94 15.61
C SER A 66 -15.91 -1.98 16.12
N LEU A 67 -15.65 -1.92 17.43
CA LEU A 67 -14.80 -2.89 18.15
C LEU A 67 -15.52 -4.18 18.51
N SER A 68 -16.84 -4.28 18.25
CA SER A 68 -17.60 -5.49 18.57
C SER A 68 -17.03 -6.70 17.84
N THR A 69 -16.91 -7.82 18.55
CA THR A 69 -16.44 -9.07 17.95
C THR A 69 -17.56 -9.83 17.23
N THR A 70 -18.80 -9.68 17.70
CA THR A 70 -19.99 -10.37 17.22
C THR A 70 -21.17 -9.41 17.10
N TYR A 71 -22.19 -9.80 16.34
CA TYR A 71 -23.35 -8.94 16.06
C TYR A 71 -24.65 -9.68 16.37
N ALA A 72 -25.59 -8.98 17.00
CA ALA A 72 -26.88 -9.54 17.35
C ALA A 72 -27.65 -9.96 16.08
N GLN A 73 -28.17 -11.18 16.09
CA GLN A 73 -29.02 -11.73 15.04
C GLN A 73 -30.47 -11.74 15.51
N ALA A 74 -31.41 -11.43 14.62
CA ALA A 74 -32.84 -11.47 14.94
C ALA A 74 -33.35 -12.92 15.09
N ALA A 75 -32.72 -13.85 14.38
CA ALA A 75 -32.87 -15.30 14.47
C ALA A 75 -31.56 -15.95 13.96
N PRO A 76 -31.31 -17.25 14.18
CA PRO A 76 -30.14 -17.93 13.63
C PRO A 76 -30.02 -17.74 12.11
N GLY A 77 -28.92 -17.14 11.65
CA GLY A 77 -28.66 -16.83 10.24
C GLY A 77 -29.38 -15.58 9.72
N LEU A 78 -30.13 -14.85 10.55
CA LEU A 78 -30.85 -13.62 10.19
C LEU A 78 -30.21 -12.41 10.86
N HIS A 79 -29.23 -11.80 10.20
CA HIS A 79 -28.43 -10.68 10.68
C HIS A 79 -28.49 -9.48 9.73
N LYS A 80 -27.99 -8.32 10.18
CA LYS A 80 -28.01 -7.06 9.41
C LYS A 80 -26.79 -6.89 8.48
N GLY A 81 -26.23 -8.00 7.99
CA GLY A 81 -25.03 -8.01 7.14
C GLY A 81 -23.72 -8.33 7.86
N PHE A 82 -23.69 -8.34 9.20
CA PHE A 82 -22.52 -8.75 9.98
C PHE A 82 -22.88 -9.86 10.96
N GLU A 83 -21.99 -10.84 11.11
CA GLU A 83 -22.15 -11.95 12.06
C GLU A 83 -21.00 -11.98 13.07
N TYR A 84 -19.76 -11.94 12.57
CA TYR A 84 -18.54 -12.01 13.36
C TYR A 84 -17.42 -11.20 12.70
N SER A 85 -16.69 -10.39 13.48
CA SER A 85 -15.76 -9.37 12.97
C SER A 85 -14.57 -9.91 12.20
N ARG A 86 -14.20 -11.19 12.40
CA ARG A 86 -13.20 -11.85 11.53
C ARG A 86 -13.71 -11.99 10.09
N SER A 87 -14.97 -12.40 9.93
CA SER A 87 -15.61 -12.57 8.62
C SER A 87 -15.89 -11.22 7.96
N ASP A 88 -16.49 -10.28 8.69
CA ASP A 88 -16.90 -8.96 8.19
C ASP A 88 -16.94 -7.92 9.31
N ASN A 89 -16.44 -6.71 9.06
CA ASN A 89 -16.46 -5.62 10.03
C ASN A 89 -16.74 -4.27 9.34
N PRO A 90 -17.60 -3.39 9.90
CA PRO A 90 -17.94 -2.12 9.25
C PRO A 90 -16.74 -1.24 8.87
N ASN A 91 -15.73 -1.11 9.74
CA ASN A 91 -14.55 -0.28 9.47
C ASN A 91 -13.67 -0.91 8.39
N ARG A 92 -13.45 -2.23 8.46
CA ARG A 92 -12.65 -2.94 7.45
C ARG A 92 -13.34 -2.89 6.09
N ASN A 93 -14.65 -3.18 6.02
CA ASN A 93 -15.41 -3.20 4.77
C ASN A 93 -15.48 -1.78 4.15
N ALA A 94 -15.61 -0.75 4.97
CA ALA A 94 -15.55 0.65 4.53
C ALA A 94 -14.17 1.01 3.94
N PHE A 95 -13.08 0.60 4.60
CA PHE A 95 -11.73 0.86 4.13
C PHE A 95 -11.38 0.06 2.88
N GLU A 96 -11.73 -1.22 2.81
CA GLU A 96 -11.58 -2.07 1.62
C GLU A 96 -12.29 -1.43 0.41
N LYS A 97 -13.53 -0.93 0.59
CA LYS A 97 -14.26 -0.24 -0.47
C LYS A 97 -13.58 1.04 -0.94
N MET A 98 -12.97 1.80 -0.03
CA MET A 98 -12.18 2.98 -0.39
C MET A 98 -10.94 2.59 -1.20
N LEU A 99 -10.16 1.61 -0.75
CA LEU A 99 -8.95 1.15 -1.42
C LEU A 99 -9.24 0.69 -2.85
N ALA A 100 -10.28 -0.12 -3.02
CA ALA A 100 -10.72 -0.57 -4.34
C ALA A 100 -11.10 0.59 -5.27
N SER A 101 -11.63 1.69 -4.73
CA SER A 101 -12.01 2.86 -5.53
C SER A 101 -10.84 3.74 -5.97
N ILE A 102 -9.78 3.85 -5.15
CA ILE A 102 -8.64 4.72 -5.45
C ILE A 102 -7.57 4.02 -6.31
N GLU A 103 -7.56 2.69 -6.35
CA GLU A 103 -6.78 1.88 -7.28
C GLU A 103 -7.58 1.72 -8.58
N LYS A 104 -7.21 2.45 -9.63
CA LYS A 104 -8.00 2.45 -10.87
C LYS A 104 -8.04 1.05 -11.49
N GLY A 105 -9.25 0.61 -11.85
CA GLY A 105 -9.49 -0.75 -12.32
C GLY A 105 -9.83 -1.73 -11.19
N GLY A 106 -9.78 -1.31 -9.93
CA GLY A 106 -10.19 -2.10 -8.78
C GLY A 106 -11.71 -2.20 -8.63
N GLU A 107 -12.18 -3.36 -8.16
CA GLU A 107 -13.57 -3.60 -7.74
C GLU A 107 -13.63 -4.03 -6.28
N ASP A 108 -12.64 -4.81 -5.84
CA ASP A 108 -12.63 -5.40 -4.51
C ASP A 108 -11.25 -5.27 -3.86
N ALA A 109 -11.24 -5.21 -2.53
CA ALA A 109 -10.00 -5.19 -1.77
C ALA A 109 -10.12 -6.05 -0.52
N LEU A 110 -9.03 -6.70 -0.11
CA LEU A 110 -8.92 -7.46 1.13
C LEU A 110 -7.84 -6.84 2.01
N CYS A 111 -8.17 -6.47 3.24
CA CYS A 111 -7.20 -5.98 4.21
C CYS A 111 -6.71 -7.08 5.15
N PHE A 112 -5.44 -6.97 5.56
CA PHE A 112 -4.71 -7.93 6.38
C PHE A 112 -3.92 -7.20 7.48
N GLY A 113 -3.54 -7.93 8.54
CA GLY A 113 -2.78 -7.37 9.67
C GLY A 113 -1.35 -6.92 9.33
N SER A 114 -0.84 -7.19 8.12
CA SER A 114 0.42 -6.65 7.59
C SER A 114 0.56 -6.95 6.09
N GLY A 115 1.51 -6.30 5.40
CA GLY A 115 1.89 -6.68 4.04
C GLY A 115 2.39 -8.13 3.94
N SER A 116 3.09 -8.62 4.96
CA SER A 116 3.53 -10.02 5.05
C SER A 116 2.38 -11.00 5.23
N ALA A 117 1.33 -10.61 5.96
CA ALA A 117 0.11 -11.41 6.09
C ALA A 117 -0.64 -11.51 4.74
N ALA A 118 -0.72 -10.40 4.00
CA ALA A 118 -1.27 -10.40 2.64
C ALA A 118 -0.46 -11.33 1.72
N THR A 119 0.87 -11.21 1.76
CA THR A 119 1.81 -12.09 1.03
C THR A 119 1.55 -13.56 1.35
N GLY A 120 1.44 -13.89 2.63
CA GLY A 120 1.21 -15.28 3.04
C GLY A 120 -0.12 -15.85 2.57
N VAL A 121 -1.19 -15.05 2.59
CA VAL A 121 -2.49 -15.49 2.06
C VAL A 121 -2.46 -15.68 0.55
N VAL A 122 -1.78 -14.81 -0.20
CA VAL A 122 -1.58 -14.99 -1.65
C VAL A 122 -0.88 -16.29 -1.95
N VAL A 123 0.25 -16.56 -1.29
CA VAL A 123 1.05 -17.77 -1.55
C VAL A 123 0.28 -19.03 -1.16
N GLN A 124 -0.40 -19.04 -0.01
CA GLN A 124 -1.28 -20.16 0.40
C GLN A 124 -2.40 -20.40 -0.61
N ALA A 125 -2.92 -19.34 -1.24
CA ALA A 125 -3.95 -19.45 -2.26
C ALA A 125 -3.47 -20.16 -3.55
N LEU A 126 -2.16 -20.27 -3.80
CA LEU A 126 -1.64 -20.99 -4.97
C LEU A 126 -1.81 -22.51 -4.85
N GLY A 127 -1.72 -23.04 -3.62
CA GLY A 127 -1.77 -24.48 -3.33
C GLY A 127 -0.44 -25.21 -3.57
N ASN A 128 -0.34 -26.43 -3.05
CA ASN A 128 0.89 -27.22 -3.05
C ASN A 128 1.41 -27.51 -4.46
N GLY A 129 2.74 -27.50 -4.64
CA GLY A 129 3.40 -27.78 -5.91
C GLY A 129 3.26 -26.67 -6.95
N ALA A 130 2.72 -25.52 -6.57
CA ALA A 130 2.71 -24.34 -7.43
C ALA A 130 4.12 -23.76 -7.55
N HIS A 131 4.37 -23.15 -8.71
CA HIS A 131 5.59 -22.37 -8.96
C HIS A 131 5.29 -20.87 -8.98
N VAL A 132 6.20 -20.08 -8.41
CA VAL A 132 6.21 -18.61 -8.42
C VAL A 132 7.46 -18.12 -9.15
N LEU A 133 7.26 -17.34 -10.21
CA LEU A 133 8.33 -16.56 -10.83
C LEU A 133 8.34 -15.16 -10.22
N CYS A 134 9.40 -14.79 -9.51
CA CYS A 134 9.48 -13.52 -8.79
C CYS A 134 10.64 -12.67 -9.33
N VAL A 135 10.48 -11.35 -9.36
CA VAL A 135 11.60 -10.44 -9.60
C VAL A 135 12.67 -10.65 -8.52
N ASN A 136 13.95 -10.60 -8.90
CA ASN A 136 15.05 -10.93 -8.00
C ASN A 136 15.33 -9.85 -6.94
N ASP A 137 14.97 -8.60 -7.20
CA ASP A 137 15.03 -7.50 -6.25
C ASP A 137 13.63 -7.19 -5.72
N VAL A 138 13.39 -7.58 -4.46
CA VAL A 138 12.14 -7.37 -3.74
C VAL A 138 12.45 -7.06 -2.28
N TYR A 139 11.48 -6.50 -1.58
CA TYR A 139 11.56 -6.35 -0.13
C TYR A 139 12.08 -7.63 0.57
N GLY A 140 13.08 -7.48 1.44
CA GLY A 140 13.70 -8.60 2.16
C GLY A 140 12.73 -9.51 2.92
N GLY A 141 11.58 -9.00 3.37
CA GLY A 141 10.52 -9.82 3.97
C GLY A 141 9.80 -10.72 2.96
N THR A 142 9.59 -10.24 1.73
CA THR A 142 9.04 -11.02 0.60
C THR A 142 10.01 -12.13 0.21
N TYR A 143 11.29 -11.79 0.02
CA TYR A 143 12.35 -12.76 -0.25
C TYR A 143 12.39 -13.86 0.83
N ARG A 144 12.43 -13.46 2.10
CA ARG A 144 12.45 -14.40 3.23
C ARG A 144 11.21 -15.29 3.25
N TYR A 145 10.02 -14.74 3.01
CA TYR A 145 8.79 -15.54 2.96
C TYR A 145 8.86 -16.59 1.85
N LEU A 146 9.19 -16.17 0.62
CA LEU A 146 9.26 -17.08 -0.53
C LEU A 146 10.30 -18.20 -0.32
N LYS A 147 11.50 -17.86 0.14
CA LYS A 147 12.57 -18.85 0.32
C LYS A 147 12.37 -19.75 1.53
N ARG A 148 12.01 -19.19 2.68
CA ARG A 148 12.03 -19.91 3.98
C ARG A 148 10.68 -20.46 4.40
N VAL A 149 9.58 -19.90 3.88
CA VAL A 149 8.22 -20.37 4.21
C VAL A 149 7.60 -21.06 3.01
N ALA A 150 7.55 -20.40 1.86
CA ALA A 150 6.90 -20.97 0.69
C ALA A 150 7.62 -22.24 0.20
N SER A 151 8.94 -22.17 -0.01
CA SER A 151 9.70 -23.33 -0.49
C SER A 151 9.93 -24.42 0.55
N GLU A 152 10.33 -24.07 1.77
CA GLU A 152 10.70 -25.07 2.79
C GLU A 152 9.49 -25.71 3.48
N ILE A 153 8.37 -24.99 3.60
CA ILE A 153 7.23 -25.42 4.44
C ILE A 153 5.98 -25.69 3.60
N GLN A 154 5.74 -24.90 2.54
CA GLN A 154 4.50 -24.97 1.76
C GLN A 154 4.63 -25.69 0.42
N SER A 155 5.80 -26.30 0.13
CA SER A 155 6.07 -26.98 -1.13
C SER A 155 5.79 -26.10 -2.36
N ILE A 156 6.14 -24.82 -2.29
CA ILE A 156 6.05 -23.86 -3.40
C ILE A 156 7.43 -23.69 -4.03
N GLU A 157 7.51 -23.96 -5.33
CA GLU A 157 8.73 -23.71 -6.09
C GLU A 157 8.86 -22.21 -6.38
N VAL A 158 10.06 -21.67 -6.24
CA VAL A 158 10.32 -20.23 -6.44
C VAL A 158 11.53 -20.06 -7.35
N THR A 159 11.34 -19.35 -8.46
CA THR A 159 12.41 -18.86 -9.32
C THR A 159 12.52 -17.35 -9.17
N LEU A 160 13.72 -16.86 -8.87
CA LEU A 160 14.04 -15.43 -8.84
C LEU A 160 14.76 -15.06 -10.13
N LEU A 161 14.27 -14.04 -10.83
CA LEU A 161 14.80 -13.61 -12.14
C LEU A 161 14.90 -12.09 -12.22
N ASP A 162 15.91 -11.56 -12.90
CA ASP A 162 16.02 -10.12 -13.16
C ASP A 162 15.04 -9.68 -14.27
N LEU A 163 13.79 -9.43 -13.89
CA LEU A 163 12.72 -9.14 -14.84
C LEU A 163 12.81 -7.72 -15.46
N GLU A 164 13.75 -6.88 -15.03
CA GLU A 164 13.99 -5.55 -15.63
C GLU A 164 14.69 -5.68 -16.99
N THR A 165 15.75 -6.49 -17.05
CA THR A 165 16.70 -6.46 -18.19
C THR A 165 16.69 -7.71 -19.06
N VAL A 166 16.12 -8.83 -18.59
CA VAL A 166 16.15 -10.08 -19.37
C VAL A 166 15.20 -10.06 -20.58
N ASP A 167 15.58 -10.82 -21.59
CA ASP A 167 14.80 -11.00 -22.82
C ASP A 167 13.50 -11.77 -22.56
N GLU A 168 12.49 -11.56 -23.41
CA GLU A 168 11.18 -12.18 -23.23
C GLU A 168 11.22 -13.70 -23.29
N GLU A 169 12.09 -14.26 -24.14
CA GLU A 169 12.24 -15.71 -24.27
C GLU A 169 12.74 -16.33 -22.96
N VAL A 170 13.69 -15.68 -22.28
CA VAL A 170 14.19 -16.13 -20.97
C VAL A 170 13.06 -16.11 -19.93
N ILE A 171 12.20 -15.09 -19.95
CA ILE A 171 11.03 -15.03 -19.08
C ILE A 171 10.11 -16.21 -19.38
N ARG A 172 9.79 -16.45 -20.65
CA ARG A 172 8.92 -17.56 -21.09
C ARG A 172 9.47 -18.92 -20.68
N GLU A 173 10.77 -19.16 -20.86
CA GLU A 173 11.44 -20.41 -20.48
C GLU A 173 11.37 -20.68 -18.97
N ASN A 174 11.34 -19.62 -18.15
CA ASN A 174 11.19 -19.73 -16.69
C ASN A 174 9.71 -19.83 -16.24
N ILE A 175 8.74 -19.68 -17.15
CA ILE A 175 7.33 -19.98 -16.85
C ILE A 175 7.08 -21.48 -17.09
N GLN A 176 7.14 -22.24 -16.01
CA GLN A 176 6.80 -23.66 -15.97
C GLN A 176 5.29 -23.92 -16.11
N THR A 177 4.91 -25.18 -16.37
CA THR A 177 3.50 -25.62 -16.48
C THR A 177 2.72 -25.49 -15.17
N ASN A 178 3.41 -25.62 -14.03
CA ASN A 178 2.88 -25.39 -12.69
C ASN A 178 3.01 -23.94 -12.20
N THR A 179 3.54 -23.00 -13.01
CA THR A 179 3.61 -21.58 -12.63
C THR A 179 2.21 -21.02 -12.43
N LYS A 180 1.90 -20.56 -11.21
CA LYS A 180 0.60 -19.99 -10.87
C LYS A 180 0.66 -18.48 -10.65
N LEU A 181 1.84 -17.93 -10.39
CA LEU A 181 2.01 -16.52 -10.07
C LEU A 181 3.33 -15.99 -10.64
N ILE A 182 3.27 -14.80 -11.24
CA ILE A 182 4.41 -13.92 -11.44
C ILE A 182 4.30 -12.80 -10.41
N TRP A 183 5.36 -12.61 -9.62
CA TRP A 183 5.43 -11.59 -8.56
C TRP A 183 6.38 -10.47 -8.98
N LEU A 184 5.85 -9.25 -9.10
CA LEU A 184 6.62 -8.03 -9.37
C LEU A 184 6.57 -7.07 -8.20
N GLU A 185 7.60 -6.22 -8.13
CA GLU A 185 7.66 -5.00 -7.33
C GLU A 185 8.22 -3.90 -8.25
N SER A 186 7.59 -2.72 -8.29
CA SER A 186 8.02 -1.65 -9.21
C SER A 186 7.62 -0.26 -8.68
N PRO A 187 8.59 0.62 -8.33
CA PRO A 187 10.02 0.34 -8.20
C PRO A 187 10.32 -0.73 -7.16
N THR A 188 11.41 -1.47 -7.34
CA THR A 188 11.86 -2.50 -6.38
C THR A 188 12.46 -1.90 -5.12
N ASN A 189 12.27 -2.56 -3.98
CA ASN A 189 12.97 -2.25 -2.74
C ASN A 189 14.25 -3.08 -2.60
N PRO A 190 15.44 -2.47 -2.41
CA PRO A 190 15.70 -1.04 -2.26
C PRO A 190 16.23 -0.35 -3.53
N THR A 191 16.51 -1.09 -4.61
CA THR A 191 17.35 -0.56 -5.70
C THR A 191 16.61 0.27 -6.75
N LEU A 192 15.27 0.35 -6.61
CA LEU A 192 14.35 1.15 -7.42
C LEU A 192 14.36 0.78 -8.92
N LYS A 193 14.61 -0.50 -9.24
CA LYS A 193 14.44 -1.01 -10.61
C LYS A 193 13.00 -0.89 -11.04
N LEU A 194 12.77 -0.61 -12.32
CA LEU A 194 11.42 -0.40 -12.85
C LEU A 194 11.01 -1.58 -13.73
N MET A 195 9.85 -2.16 -13.46
CA MET A 195 9.29 -3.26 -14.25
C MET A 195 8.26 -2.74 -15.26
N ASP A 196 8.37 -3.19 -16.51
CA ASP A 196 7.32 -3.01 -17.51
C ASP A 196 6.18 -4.02 -17.26
N VAL A 197 5.22 -3.59 -16.43
CA VAL A 197 4.07 -4.42 -16.03
C VAL A 197 3.26 -4.90 -17.24
N SER A 198 3.09 -4.05 -18.27
CA SER A 198 2.30 -4.41 -19.46
C SER A 198 2.98 -5.46 -20.31
N ARG A 199 4.31 -5.36 -20.48
CA ARG A 199 5.10 -6.41 -21.14
C ARG A 199 4.96 -7.75 -20.41
N ILE A 200 5.15 -7.76 -19.09
CA ILE A 200 5.04 -9.00 -18.30
C ILE A 200 3.62 -9.56 -18.33
N ALA A 201 2.58 -8.72 -18.27
CA ALA A 201 1.19 -9.14 -18.38
C ALA A 201 0.91 -9.85 -19.72
N GLN A 202 1.42 -9.31 -20.83
CA GLN A 202 1.27 -9.92 -22.15
C GLN A 202 1.99 -11.27 -22.25
N ILE A 203 3.18 -11.39 -21.68
CA ILE A 203 3.92 -12.66 -21.60
C ILE A 203 3.13 -13.69 -20.78
N ALA A 204 2.64 -13.31 -19.60
CA ALA A 204 1.84 -14.16 -18.74
C ALA A 204 0.56 -14.66 -19.45
N GLN A 205 -0.16 -13.76 -20.12
CA GLN A 205 -1.42 -14.07 -20.78
C GLN A 205 -1.25 -14.97 -22.01
N SER A 206 -0.14 -14.83 -22.74
CA SER A 206 0.18 -15.63 -23.92
C SER A 206 0.74 -17.02 -23.58
N HIS A 207 1.28 -17.20 -22.38
CA HIS A 207 1.82 -18.49 -21.97
C HIS A 207 0.71 -19.54 -21.72
N PRO A 208 0.88 -20.83 -22.10
CA PRO A 208 -0.14 -21.87 -21.88
C PRO A 208 -0.60 -22.04 -20.43
N SER A 209 0.30 -21.86 -19.45
CA SER A 209 -0.04 -21.96 -18.02
C SER A 209 -0.83 -20.76 -17.49
N LYS A 210 -0.79 -19.62 -18.20
CA LYS A 210 -1.45 -18.35 -17.85
C LYS A 210 -1.33 -18.04 -16.35
N PRO A 211 -0.12 -17.78 -15.81
CA PRO A 211 0.04 -17.45 -14.39
C PRO A 211 -0.65 -16.13 -14.04
N LEU A 212 -1.02 -15.93 -12.77
CA LEU A 212 -1.54 -14.64 -12.30
C LEU A 212 -0.41 -13.63 -12.25
N LEU A 213 -0.68 -12.36 -12.51
CA LEU A 213 0.30 -11.29 -12.30
C LEU A 213 -0.03 -10.49 -11.03
N LEU A 214 0.85 -10.55 -10.04
CA LEU A 214 0.77 -9.69 -8.85
C LEU A 214 1.83 -8.60 -8.93
N VAL A 215 1.43 -7.36 -8.62
CA VAL A 215 2.35 -6.23 -8.47
C VAL A 215 2.24 -5.68 -7.05
N ASP A 216 3.34 -5.74 -6.30
CA ASP A 216 3.51 -4.95 -5.08
C ASP A 216 3.71 -3.48 -5.49
N ASN A 217 2.68 -2.67 -5.23
CA ASN A 217 2.61 -1.25 -5.60
C ASN A 217 2.87 -0.36 -4.37
N THR A 218 3.53 -0.89 -3.34
CA THR A 218 3.79 -0.16 -2.09
C THR A 218 4.51 1.16 -2.32
N PHE A 219 5.58 1.20 -3.15
CA PHE A 219 6.41 2.39 -3.35
C PHE A 219 5.70 3.55 -4.06
N LEU A 220 4.87 3.25 -5.08
CA LEU A 220 4.18 4.28 -5.85
C LEU A 220 2.84 4.67 -5.24
N SER A 221 2.22 3.76 -4.48
CA SER A 221 0.82 3.85 -4.04
C SER A 221 -0.17 3.95 -5.23
N PRO A 222 -1.49 3.85 -4.96
CA PRO A 222 -2.51 4.05 -5.99
C PRO A 222 -2.50 5.45 -6.64
N PHE A 223 -1.77 6.41 -6.05
CA PHE A 223 -1.69 7.78 -6.55
C PHE A 223 -0.83 7.92 -7.82
N TYR A 224 0.34 7.28 -7.86
CA TYR A 224 1.27 7.40 -8.99
C TYR A 224 1.06 6.32 -10.06
N SER A 225 0.60 5.14 -9.67
CA SER A 225 0.41 4.01 -10.58
C SER A 225 -0.79 3.17 -10.17
N SER A 226 -1.49 2.63 -11.16
CA SER A 226 -2.50 1.60 -10.95
C SER A 226 -2.19 0.37 -11.82
N PRO A 227 -1.44 -0.63 -11.31
CA PRO A 227 -1.00 -1.77 -12.11
C PRO A 227 -2.14 -2.60 -12.71
N LEU A 228 -3.36 -2.53 -12.15
CA LEU A 228 -4.54 -3.16 -12.74
C LEU A 228 -4.84 -2.65 -14.16
N LEU A 229 -4.59 -1.36 -14.42
CA LEU A 229 -4.72 -0.78 -15.78
C LEU A 229 -3.63 -1.27 -16.74
N LEU A 230 -2.53 -1.78 -16.20
CA LEU A 230 -1.39 -2.29 -16.97
C LEU A 230 -1.46 -3.81 -17.20
N GLY A 231 -2.51 -4.48 -16.70
CA GLY A 231 -2.73 -5.91 -16.88
C GLY A 231 -2.38 -6.79 -15.67
N ALA A 232 -2.12 -6.20 -14.50
CA ALA A 232 -2.00 -6.97 -13.27
C ALA A 232 -3.35 -7.61 -12.88
N ASP A 233 -3.30 -8.83 -12.36
CA ASP A 233 -4.45 -9.54 -11.80
C ASP A 233 -4.68 -9.16 -10.32
N VAL A 234 -3.62 -8.79 -9.61
CA VAL A 234 -3.64 -8.45 -8.18
C VAL A 234 -2.66 -7.31 -7.90
N VAL A 235 -3.09 -6.32 -7.12
CA VAL A 235 -2.20 -5.30 -6.56
C VAL A 235 -2.05 -5.54 -5.08
N LEU A 236 -0.81 -5.59 -4.59
CA LEU A 236 -0.48 -5.69 -3.17
C LEU A 236 0.03 -4.36 -2.65
N HIS A 237 -0.34 -4.02 -1.42
CA HIS A 237 0.32 -2.94 -0.67
C HIS A 237 0.67 -3.39 0.75
N SER A 238 1.85 -2.98 1.21
CA SER A 238 2.07 -2.72 2.63
C SER A 238 1.44 -1.36 2.96
N LEU A 239 0.24 -1.40 3.56
CA LEU A 239 -0.47 -0.20 4.00
C LEU A 239 0.23 0.53 5.14
N THR A 240 1.13 -0.16 5.84
CA THR A 240 2.08 0.41 6.82
C THR A 240 2.81 1.65 6.28
N LYS A 241 3.04 1.68 4.97
CA LYS A 241 3.82 2.72 4.29
C LYS A 241 2.90 3.89 3.91
N TYR A 242 2.95 4.31 2.65
CA TYR A 242 2.31 5.53 2.17
C TYR A 242 0.79 5.62 2.39
N VAL A 243 0.05 4.51 2.30
CA VAL A 243 -1.43 4.57 2.40
C VAL A 243 -1.86 5.03 3.79
N ASN A 244 -1.34 4.41 4.85
CA ASN A 244 -1.48 4.95 6.20
C ASN A 244 -0.71 6.27 6.32
N GLY A 245 0.60 6.20 6.11
CA GLY A 245 1.51 7.34 5.98
C GLY A 245 1.78 8.13 7.25
N HIS A 246 1.51 7.58 8.43
CA HIS A 246 1.73 8.24 9.72
C HIS A 246 2.53 7.35 10.70
N SER A 247 3.13 6.27 10.19
CA SER A 247 4.05 5.40 10.95
C SER A 247 3.51 4.85 12.28
N ASP A 248 2.20 4.66 12.36
CA ASP A 248 1.46 4.25 13.55
C ASP A 248 0.54 3.02 13.32
N VAL A 249 0.55 2.45 12.11
CA VAL A 249 -0.28 1.30 11.73
C VAL A 249 0.56 0.28 10.94
N VAL A 250 0.44 -1.01 11.27
CA VAL A 250 0.96 -2.11 10.45
C VAL A 250 -0.21 -2.82 9.77
N MET A 251 -0.28 -2.77 8.44
CA MET A 251 -1.38 -3.37 7.67
C MET A 251 -0.91 -3.77 6.26
N GLY A 252 -1.70 -4.63 5.61
CA GLY A 252 -1.53 -4.99 4.21
C GLY A 252 -2.86 -5.00 3.48
N ALA A 253 -2.84 -4.85 2.17
CA ALA A 253 -4.03 -4.98 1.33
C ALA A 253 -3.73 -5.71 0.02
N LEU A 254 -4.74 -6.38 -0.51
CA LEU A 254 -4.82 -6.84 -1.88
C LEU A 254 -5.96 -6.10 -2.56
N ILE A 255 -5.76 -5.57 -3.77
CA ILE A 255 -6.81 -4.99 -4.60
C ILE A 255 -6.92 -5.81 -5.88
N LEU A 256 -8.15 -6.13 -6.27
CA LEU A 256 -8.45 -7.00 -7.40
C LEU A 256 -9.42 -6.30 -8.37
N PRO A 257 -9.29 -6.56 -9.68
CA PRO A 257 -10.21 -6.04 -10.67
C PRO A 257 -11.55 -6.80 -10.62
N PRO A 258 -12.56 -6.39 -11.42
CA PRO A 258 -13.87 -7.01 -11.41
C PRO A 258 -13.85 -8.54 -11.55
N SER A 259 -14.67 -9.24 -10.77
CA SER A 259 -14.78 -10.71 -10.86
C SER A 259 -15.22 -11.21 -12.24
N SER A 260 -15.84 -10.35 -13.05
CA SER A 260 -16.21 -10.62 -14.44
C SER A 260 -15.01 -10.70 -15.40
N SER A 261 -13.80 -10.29 -14.97
CA SER A 261 -12.61 -10.22 -15.83
C SER A 261 -12.12 -11.61 -16.27
N SER A 262 -12.18 -12.63 -15.41
CA SER A 262 -12.00 -14.03 -15.82
C SER A 262 -12.48 -15.03 -14.75
N PRO A 263 -12.92 -16.25 -15.14
CA PRO A 263 -13.27 -17.32 -14.19
C PRO A 263 -12.12 -17.72 -13.25
N ARG A 264 -10.89 -17.72 -13.76
CA ARG A 264 -9.67 -18.04 -12.99
C ARG A 264 -9.44 -17.02 -11.87
N LEU A 265 -9.53 -15.73 -12.21
CA LEU A 265 -9.38 -14.65 -11.23
C LEU A 265 -10.50 -14.70 -10.19
N LYS A 266 -11.75 -14.94 -10.61
CA LYS A 266 -12.86 -15.12 -9.67
C LYS A 266 -12.58 -16.25 -8.68
N ALA A 267 -12.14 -17.42 -9.15
CA ALA A 267 -11.81 -18.54 -8.28
C ALA A 267 -10.67 -18.22 -7.31
N PHE A 268 -9.65 -17.47 -7.76
CA PHE A 268 -8.56 -17.02 -6.90
C PHE A 268 -9.04 -16.03 -5.83
N LYS A 269 -9.86 -15.05 -6.20
CA LYS A 269 -10.50 -14.09 -5.29
C LYS A 269 -11.37 -14.78 -4.24
N ASP A 270 -12.19 -15.74 -4.65
CA ASP A 270 -13.02 -16.54 -3.74
C ASP A 270 -12.14 -17.29 -2.72
N LYS A 271 -10.99 -17.84 -3.17
CA LYS A 271 -10.01 -18.50 -2.30
C LYS A 271 -9.31 -17.53 -1.35
N LEU A 272 -8.95 -16.33 -1.80
CA LEU A 272 -8.37 -15.27 -0.96
C LEU A 272 -9.35 -14.84 0.14
N ARG A 273 -10.62 -14.59 -0.19
CA ARG A 273 -11.68 -14.25 0.79
C ARG A 273 -11.86 -15.37 1.81
N PHE A 274 -11.91 -16.62 1.34
CA PHE A 274 -11.97 -17.77 2.23
C PHE A 274 -10.76 -17.82 3.18
N LEU A 275 -9.54 -17.66 2.67
CA LEU A 275 -8.32 -17.70 3.48
C LEU A 275 -8.19 -16.50 4.42
N GLN A 276 -8.61 -15.28 4.03
CA GLN A 276 -8.66 -14.12 4.91
C GLN A 276 -9.48 -14.45 6.18
N ASN A 277 -10.64 -15.07 6.00
CA ASN A 277 -11.50 -15.47 7.11
C ASN A 277 -10.95 -16.68 7.88
N ALA A 278 -10.51 -17.73 7.17
CA ALA A 278 -10.13 -19.01 7.77
C ALA A 278 -8.79 -18.96 8.51
N THR A 279 -7.80 -18.23 7.98
CA THR A 279 -6.50 -18.03 8.64
C THR A 279 -6.56 -16.93 9.70
N GLY A 280 -7.53 -16.02 9.59
CA GLY A 280 -7.75 -14.97 10.56
C GLY A 280 -6.67 -13.88 10.58
N ALA A 281 -5.83 -13.78 9.55
CA ALA A 281 -4.78 -12.77 9.43
C ALA A 281 -5.33 -11.37 9.08
N ILE A 282 -6.45 -11.00 9.70
CA ILE A 282 -7.20 -9.77 9.50
C ILE A 282 -6.63 -8.61 10.35
N PRO A 283 -6.84 -7.35 9.93
CA PRO A 283 -6.43 -6.19 10.71
C PRO A 283 -7.43 -5.87 11.85
N SER A 284 -6.98 -5.07 12.82
CA SER A 284 -7.85 -4.44 13.81
C SER A 284 -8.81 -3.43 13.15
N PRO A 285 -10.08 -3.31 13.61
CA PRO A 285 -10.96 -2.22 13.17
C PRO A 285 -10.40 -0.83 13.46
N TYR A 286 -9.58 -0.69 14.51
CA TYR A 286 -8.91 0.55 14.86
C TYR A 286 -7.87 0.94 13.81
N ASP A 287 -7.04 -0.02 13.40
CA ASP A 287 -6.02 0.17 12.36
C ASP A 287 -6.68 0.49 11.01
N CYS A 288 -7.81 -0.17 10.69
CA CYS A 288 -8.58 0.15 9.48
C CYS A 288 -9.07 1.59 9.48
N TRP A 289 -9.52 2.09 10.64
CA TRP A 289 -9.97 3.46 10.77
C TRP A 289 -8.81 4.46 10.65
N LEU A 290 -7.67 4.20 11.28
CA LEU A 290 -6.47 5.03 11.19
C LEU A 290 -5.92 5.07 9.76
N ALA A 291 -5.76 3.92 9.12
CA ALA A 291 -5.29 3.84 7.74
C ALA A 291 -6.27 4.51 6.76
N GLN A 292 -7.58 4.37 6.97
CA GLN A 292 -8.60 5.10 6.19
C GLN A 292 -8.49 6.61 6.39
N ARG A 293 -8.22 7.08 7.62
CA ARG A 293 -7.95 8.49 7.91
C ARG A 293 -6.69 8.98 7.18
N GLY A 294 -5.61 8.20 7.22
CA GLY A 294 -4.38 8.48 6.50
C GLY A 294 -4.56 8.56 4.98
N ALA A 295 -5.38 7.68 4.41
CA ALA A 295 -5.68 7.65 2.97
C ALA A 295 -6.36 8.94 2.48
N LYS A 296 -7.09 9.66 3.33
CA LYS A 296 -7.75 10.93 2.96
C LYS A 296 -6.76 12.03 2.56
N THR A 297 -5.55 11.99 3.09
CA THR A 297 -4.47 12.95 2.75
C THR A 297 -3.47 12.39 1.75
N LEU A 298 -3.67 11.16 1.26
CA LEU A 298 -2.71 10.44 0.42
C LEU A 298 -2.30 11.23 -0.82
N GLY A 299 -3.23 11.80 -1.58
CA GLY A 299 -2.87 12.54 -2.78
C GLY A 299 -2.07 13.82 -2.51
N LEU A 300 -2.30 14.49 -1.37
CA LEU A 300 -1.52 15.66 -0.96
C LEU A 300 -0.11 15.24 -0.53
N ARG A 301 -0.02 14.20 0.33
CA ARG A 301 1.25 13.64 0.79
C ARG A 301 2.07 13.15 -0.38
N MET A 302 1.51 12.31 -1.24
CA MET A 302 2.23 11.71 -2.37
C MET A 302 2.73 12.75 -3.36
N ARG A 303 1.92 13.77 -3.71
CA ARG A 303 2.38 14.88 -4.56
C ARG A 303 3.62 15.53 -3.95
N GLN A 304 3.56 15.86 -2.67
CA GLN A 304 4.68 16.47 -2.01
C GLN A 304 5.87 15.49 -1.91
N HIS A 305 5.63 14.19 -1.71
CA HIS A 305 6.65 13.13 -1.80
C HIS A 305 7.43 13.21 -3.11
N GLY A 306 6.75 13.23 -4.25
CA GLY A 306 7.42 13.34 -5.54
C GLY A 306 8.29 14.60 -5.67
N LEU A 307 7.80 15.74 -5.17
CA LEU A 307 8.49 17.03 -5.28
C LEU A 307 9.78 17.08 -4.47
N ASN A 308 9.77 16.74 -3.16
CA ASN A 308 11.04 16.80 -2.41
C ASN A 308 11.98 15.66 -2.83
N ALA A 309 11.45 14.51 -3.26
CA ALA A 309 12.27 13.39 -3.76
C ALA A 309 13.13 13.81 -4.92
N LEU A 310 12.51 14.45 -5.90
CA LEU A 310 13.19 14.96 -7.06
C LEU A 310 14.21 16.04 -6.67
N LYS A 311 13.89 16.90 -5.71
CA LYS A 311 14.82 17.94 -5.21
C LYS A 311 16.05 17.32 -4.55
N VAL A 312 15.86 16.40 -3.61
CA VAL A 312 16.97 15.74 -2.90
C VAL A 312 17.80 14.88 -3.86
N ALA A 313 17.16 14.08 -4.72
CA ALA A 313 17.85 13.30 -5.73
C ALA A 313 18.72 14.17 -6.67
N LYS A 314 18.24 15.37 -7.07
CA LYS A 314 19.03 16.32 -7.86
C LYS A 314 20.26 16.82 -7.10
N ILE A 315 20.11 17.20 -5.82
CA ILE A 315 21.21 17.68 -4.97
C ILE A 315 22.28 16.61 -4.79
N LEU A 316 21.86 15.37 -4.49
CA LEU A 316 22.76 14.25 -4.24
C LEU A 316 23.45 13.78 -5.52
N ARG A 317 22.77 13.86 -6.68
CA ARG A 317 23.41 13.57 -7.97
C ARG A 317 24.53 14.56 -8.27
N SER A 318 24.38 15.83 -7.88
CA SER A 318 25.46 16.83 -8.02
C SER A 318 26.54 16.73 -6.94
N ASN A 319 26.26 16.06 -5.80
CA ASN A 319 27.17 15.93 -4.66
C ASN A 319 27.13 14.48 -4.13
N PRO A 320 27.87 13.53 -4.74
CA PRO A 320 27.88 12.14 -4.27
C PRO A 320 28.52 12.07 -2.87
N LEU A 321 27.83 11.40 -1.93
CA LEU A 321 28.22 11.33 -0.53
C LEU A 321 28.54 9.90 -0.10
N HIS A 322 29.37 9.78 0.93
CA HIS A 322 29.56 8.51 1.63
C HIS A 322 28.35 8.19 2.50
N ALA A 323 27.80 6.99 2.34
CA ALA A 323 26.58 6.47 2.98
C ALA A 323 26.50 6.75 4.49
N VAL A 324 27.52 6.32 5.23
CA VAL A 324 27.58 6.44 6.69
C VAL A 324 27.63 7.91 7.13
N THR A 325 28.36 8.75 6.40
CA THR A 325 28.47 10.18 6.71
C THR A 325 27.14 10.90 6.49
N PHE A 326 26.40 10.58 5.42
CA PHE A 326 25.06 11.12 5.21
C PHE A 326 24.10 10.71 6.35
N LEU A 327 24.03 9.42 6.65
CA LEU A 327 23.10 8.89 7.67
C LEU A 327 23.37 9.45 9.07
N THR A 328 24.64 9.64 9.44
CA THR A 328 25.03 10.06 10.81
C THR A 328 25.10 11.57 11.02
N SER A 329 25.02 12.39 9.96
CA SER A 329 25.17 13.85 10.06
C SER A 329 23.87 14.64 9.94
N THR A 330 22.79 13.98 9.49
CA THR A 330 21.47 14.59 9.35
C THR A 330 20.79 14.75 10.71
N ARG A 331 20.02 15.84 10.89
CA ARG A 331 19.15 16.05 12.07
C ARG A 331 17.66 15.91 11.76
N LEU A 332 17.31 15.92 10.48
CA LEU A 332 15.93 15.83 10.00
C LEU A 332 15.56 14.41 9.57
N PHE A 333 16.50 13.66 9.00
CA PHE A 333 16.32 12.25 8.73
C PHE A 333 16.57 11.46 10.00
N THR A 334 15.58 10.67 10.39
CA THR A 334 15.74 9.70 11.46
C THR A 334 16.28 8.41 10.87
N LEU A 335 17.36 7.87 11.45
CA LEU A 335 17.86 6.54 11.08
C LEU A 335 16.93 5.46 11.65
N ALA A 336 16.06 4.90 10.82
CA ALA A 336 15.12 3.85 11.21
C ALA A 336 14.73 2.98 10.01
N GLU A 337 14.28 1.75 10.27
CA GLU A 337 13.64 0.92 9.25
C GLU A 337 12.22 1.44 8.93
N SER A 338 11.68 0.99 7.79
CA SER A 338 10.37 1.40 7.22
C SER A 338 10.48 2.58 6.26
N LEU A 339 9.35 2.93 5.65
CA LEU A 339 9.20 4.08 4.78
C LEU A 339 7.72 4.51 4.68
N GLY A 340 7.46 5.60 3.96
CA GLY A 340 6.15 6.11 3.58
C GLY A 340 5.47 7.00 4.62
N GLY A 341 6.16 7.33 5.72
CA GLY A 341 5.67 8.17 6.80
C GLY A 341 5.59 9.64 6.41
N VAL A 342 5.07 10.47 7.33
CA VAL A 342 5.19 11.92 7.15
C VAL A 342 6.59 12.40 7.53
N GLU A 343 7.28 11.71 8.42
CA GLU A 343 8.64 12.02 8.85
C GLU A 343 9.70 11.56 7.83
N SER A 344 10.87 12.22 7.83
CA SER A 344 12.01 11.78 7.02
C SER A 344 12.71 10.61 7.70
N LEU A 345 12.86 9.48 7.01
CA LEU A 345 13.64 8.33 7.44
C LEU A 345 14.82 8.09 6.50
N ALA A 346 15.94 7.60 6.99
CA ALA A 346 16.98 7.09 6.09
C ALA A 346 17.52 5.78 6.65
N GLU A 347 17.80 4.82 5.77
CA GLU A 347 18.27 3.50 6.16
C GLU A 347 19.46 3.05 5.32
N HIS A 348 20.20 2.11 5.88
CA HIS A 348 21.26 1.37 5.19
C HIS A 348 20.76 -0.06 4.92
N PRO A 349 20.22 -0.35 3.71
CA PRO A 349 19.51 -1.60 3.46
C PRO A 349 20.34 -2.86 3.77
N ALA A 350 21.64 -2.83 3.44
CA ALA A 350 22.53 -3.98 3.64
C ALA A 350 22.66 -4.42 5.11
N SER A 351 22.54 -3.50 6.07
CA SER A 351 22.65 -3.81 7.51
C SER A 351 21.32 -3.74 8.28
N MET A 352 20.22 -3.36 7.63
CA MET A 352 18.91 -3.16 8.26
C MET A 352 17.85 -4.05 7.57
N THR A 353 16.97 -3.47 6.76
CA THR A 353 15.83 -4.16 6.13
C THR A 353 16.19 -5.39 5.28
N HIS A 354 17.38 -5.42 4.69
CA HIS A 354 17.85 -6.51 3.84
C HIS A 354 18.99 -7.33 4.48
N ALA A 355 19.26 -7.13 5.77
CA ALA A 355 20.28 -7.88 6.51
C ALA A 355 20.06 -9.41 6.45
N GLY A 356 18.80 -9.85 6.28
CA GLY A 356 18.43 -11.26 6.14
C GLY A 356 18.74 -11.91 4.78
N ILE A 357 19.12 -11.14 3.75
CA ILE A 357 19.58 -11.68 2.44
C ILE A 357 21.09 -11.96 2.53
N PRO A 358 21.60 -13.13 2.09
CA PRO A 358 23.05 -13.42 2.09
C PRO A 358 23.90 -12.34 1.40
N LYS A 359 25.10 -12.05 1.92
CA LYS A 359 25.94 -10.94 1.42
C LYS A 359 26.25 -11.05 -0.08
N GLU A 360 26.67 -12.22 -0.55
CA GLU A 360 26.98 -12.46 -1.97
C GLU A 360 25.76 -12.16 -2.86
N GLU A 361 24.56 -12.54 -2.43
CA GLU A 361 23.32 -12.26 -3.16
C GLU A 361 22.90 -10.78 -3.08
N ARG A 362 23.15 -10.10 -1.96
CA ARG A 362 22.97 -8.65 -1.88
C ARG A 362 23.87 -7.92 -2.87
N GLU A 363 25.14 -8.32 -2.98
CA GLU A 363 26.10 -7.70 -3.89
C GLU A 363 25.70 -7.89 -5.36
N THR A 364 25.16 -9.05 -5.75
CA THR A 364 24.66 -9.26 -7.12
C THR A 364 23.40 -8.44 -7.44
N LEU A 365 22.59 -8.14 -6.43
CA LEU A 365 21.44 -7.24 -6.55
C LEU A 365 21.84 -5.75 -6.54
N GLY A 366 23.09 -5.40 -6.27
CA GLY A 366 23.55 -4.02 -6.13
C GLY A 366 23.30 -3.40 -4.75
N ILE A 367 22.92 -4.21 -3.77
CA ILE A 367 22.76 -3.83 -2.36
C ILE A 367 24.15 -3.87 -1.69
N THR A 368 24.92 -2.80 -1.90
CA THR A 368 26.29 -2.66 -1.39
C THR A 368 26.35 -1.94 -0.05
N ASP A 369 27.50 -2.02 0.65
CA ASP A 369 27.76 -1.26 1.90
C ASP A 369 27.79 0.28 1.68
N GLY A 370 27.76 0.73 0.42
CA GLY A 370 27.64 2.14 0.04
C GLY A 370 26.22 2.59 -0.29
N LEU A 371 25.24 1.67 -0.32
CA LEU A 371 23.86 1.98 -0.68
C LEU A 371 23.10 2.57 0.51
N VAL A 372 22.54 3.77 0.35
CA VAL A 372 21.59 4.35 1.30
C VAL A 372 20.25 4.56 0.62
N LEU A 373 19.20 4.09 1.29
CA LEU A 373 17.83 4.41 0.94
C LEU A 373 17.36 5.54 1.86
N GLY A 374 17.01 6.68 1.27
CA GLY A 374 16.45 7.81 1.98
C GLY A 374 14.97 7.99 1.68
N GLU A 375 14.21 8.35 2.70
CA GLU A 375 12.87 8.90 2.65
C GLU A 375 12.88 10.28 3.31
N CYS A 376 12.46 11.31 2.59
CA CYS A 376 12.22 12.60 3.23
C CYS A 376 10.77 12.71 3.66
N ASP A 377 10.54 13.56 4.66
CA ASP A 377 9.30 14.25 4.91
C ASP A 377 8.91 14.92 3.59
N LYS A 378 8.00 14.23 2.91
CA LYS A 378 7.67 14.42 1.52
C LYS A 378 8.78 14.06 0.49
N ALA A 379 9.37 12.86 0.52
CA ALA A 379 10.10 12.17 -0.57
C ALA A 379 10.51 10.71 -0.37
N SER A 380 10.88 9.96 -1.41
CA SER A 380 11.94 8.91 -1.33
C SER A 380 13.05 9.19 -2.36
N PHE A 381 14.31 8.92 -2.02
CA PHE A 381 15.46 9.06 -2.91
C PHE A 381 16.57 8.05 -2.55
N LEU A 382 17.44 7.76 -3.52
CA LEU A 382 18.56 6.85 -3.36
C LEU A 382 19.86 7.65 -3.29
N VAL A 383 20.70 7.39 -2.29
CA VAL A 383 22.05 7.99 -2.20
C VAL A 383 23.07 6.93 -2.58
N ALA A 384 23.78 7.21 -3.67
CA ALA A 384 24.98 6.55 -4.18
C ALA A 384 24.82 5.15 -4.83
N ARG A 385 25.32 5.06 -6.07
CA ARG A 385 25.54 3.82 -6.85
C ARG A 385 27.04 3.57 -7.15
N ARG A 386 27.97 4.28 -6.49
CA ARG A 386 29.41 4.18 -6.81
C ARG A 386 30.21 3.47 -5.70
N PRO A 387 31.15 2.58 -6.06
CA PRO A 387 32.13 2.06 -5.13
C PRO A 387 33.05 3.20 -4.66
N VAL A 388 33.44 3.13 -3.39
CA VAL A 388 34.33 4.08 -2.72
C VAL A 388 35.69 4.11 -3.45
N GLY A 389 36.14 5.30 -3.83
CA GLY A 389 37.56 5.57 -4.00
C GLY A 389 38.11 6.07 -2.67
N ASP A 390 39.30 5.61 -2.28
CA ASP A 390 39.93 5.68 -0.94
C ASP A 390 40.05 7.05 -0.23
N ASN A 391 39.52 8.14 -0.78
CA ASN A 391 39.61 9.46 -0.16
C ASN A 391 38.28 9.83 0.50
N GLY A 392 38.18 9.59 1.81
CA GLY A 392 37.04 10.00 2.62
C GLY A 392 36.77 11.51 2.59
N LEU A 393 35.51 11.89 2.80
CA LEU A 393 35.05 13.28 2.91
C LEU A 393 35.70 14.00 4.09
N THR A 394 36.11 15.24 3.89
CA THR A 394 36.70 16.07 4.94
C THR A 394 35.62 16.68 5.85
N PRO A 395 35.95 17.12 7.09
CA PRO A 395 35.01 17.82 7.97
C PRO A 395 34.37 19.07 7.34
N LYS A 396 35.08 19.72 6.41
CA LYS A 396 34.57 20.88 5.66
C LYS A 396 33.46 20.48 4.69
N ASP A 397 33.63 19.35 3.99
CA ASP A 397 32.61 18.80 3.08
C ASP A 397 31.35 18.42 3.86
N ALA A 398 31.50 17.85 5.06
CA ALA A 398 30.38 17.54 5.95
C ALA A 398 29.64 18.80 6.44
N GLN A 399 30.34 19.93 6.63
CA GLN A 399 29.77 21.19 7.08
C GLN A 399 29.05 21.96 5.95
N GLU A 400 29.62 21.99 4.74
CA GLU A 400 28.96 22.54 3.55
C GLU A 400 27.73 21.70 3.17
N MET A 401 27.80 20.39 3.34
CA MET A 401 26.68 19.47 3.16
C MET A 401 25.57 19.69 4.20
N ARG A 402 25.93 19.83 5.49
CA ARG A 402 24.99 20.21 6.54
C ARG A 402 24.27 21.50 6.17
N ARG A 403 25.01 22.50 5.68
CA ARG A 403 24.43 23.77 5.24
C ARG A 403 23.51 23.61 4.02
N ALA A 404 23.86 22.79 3.02
CA ALA A 404 23.02 22.57 1.85
C ALA A 404 21.72 21.80 2.18
N LEU A 405 21.79 20.83 3.09
CA LEU A 405 20.61 20.11 3.59
C LEU A 405 19.77 21.03 4.47
N ASP A 406 20.38 21.70 5.45
CA ASP A 406 19.69 22.68 6.30
C ASP A 406 19.07 23.79 5.42
N GLU A 407 19.72 24.35 4.41
CA GLU A 407 19.12 25.34 3.48
C GLU A 407 18.01 24.73 2.60
N ALA A 408 18.11 23.46 2.21
CA ALA A 408 17.06 22.77 1.46
C ALA A 408 15.79 22.53 2.30
N PHE A 409 15.94 22.45 3.63
CA PHE A 409 14.88 22.14 4.60
C PHE A 409 14.41 23.32 5.47
N PHE A 410 15.26 24.34 5.70
CA PHE A 410 15.04 25.43 6.67
C PHE A 410 14.38 26.67 6.06
N VAL A 411 14.00 26.65 4.78
CA VAL A 411 13.22 27.74 4.18
C VAL A 411 11.84 27.24 3.80
N SER A 412 10.90 27.47 4.71
CA SER A 412 9.54 28.01 4.55
C SER A 412 8.85 27.99 3.16
N ASN A 413 9.07 27.01 2.29
CA ASN A 413 8.38 26.96 1.00
C ASN A 413 6.98 26.38 1.13
N VAL A 414 6.68 25.60 2.16
CA VAL A 414 5.30 25.10 2.37
C VAL A 414 4.36 26.25 2.73
N ILE A 415 4.79 27.15 3.62
CA ILE A 415 3.98 28.32 3.97
C ILE A 415 3.94 29.29 2.78
N LYS A 416 5.04 29.48 2.06
CA LYS A 416 5.11 30.44 0.96
C LYS A 416 4.39 29.95 -0.31
N GLU A 417 4.54 28.68 -0.72
CA GLU A 417 3.80 28.11 -1.86
C GLU A 417 2.31 28.00 -1.55
N VAL A 418 1.92 27.56 -0.33
CA VAL A 418 0.51 27.57 0.06
C VAL A 418 -0.03 28.99 0.11
N TYR A 419 0.73 29.96 0.65
CA TYR A 419 0.34 31.37 0.67
C TYR A 419 0.24 31.99 -0.73
N ASP A 420 1.15 31.65 -1.64
CA ASP A 420 1.17 32.17 -3.00
C ASP A 420 0.05 31.56 -3.87
N ASP A 421 -0.42 30.35 -3.53
CA ASP A 421 -1.58 29.68 -4.14
C ASP A 421 -2.93 30.08 -3.50
N LEU A 422 -2.94 30.83 -2.40
CA LEU A 422 -4.18 31.33 -1.79
C LEU A 422 -4.80 32.46 -2.64
N PRO A 423 -6.14 32.49 -2.78
CA PRO A 423 -6.86 33.67 -3.25
C PRO A 423 -6.47 34.93 -2.46
N GLU A 424 -6.44 36.08 -3.14
CA GLU A 424 -5.90 37.34 -2.58
C GLU A 424 -6.58 37.78 -1.27
N ASP A 425 -7.88 37.53 -1.15
CA ASP A 425 -8.70 37.78 0.03
C ASP A 425 -8.28 36.92 1.23
N VAL A 426 -7.88 35.67 1.00
CA VAL A 426 -7.38 34.78 2.05
C VAL A 426 -5.95 35.17 2.45
N ARG A 427 -5.14 35.62 1.49
CA ARG A 427 -3.79 36.16 1.77
C ARG A 427 -3.80 37.39 2.67
N GLU A 428 -4.77 38.29 2.49
CA GLU A 428 -4.96 39.45 3.37
C GLU A 428 -5.38 39.04 4.79
N LEU A 429 -6.24 38.04 4.91
CA LEU A 429 -6.65 37.52 6.22
C LEU A 429 -5.48 36.92 7.00
N VAL A 430 -4.61 36.17 6.31
CA VAL A 430 -3.42 35.52 6.89
C VAL A 430 -2.34 36.55 7.25
N LYS A 431 -2.19 37.63 6.48
CA LYS A 431 -1.27 38.74 6.78
C LYS A 431 -1.52 39.40 8.14
N ASN A 432 -2.77 39.39 8.60
CA ASN A 432 -3.19 40.02 9.86
C ASN A 432 -3.12 39.06 11.06
N LEU A 433 -2.72 37.81 10.87
CA LEU A 433 -2.47 36.89 11.98
C LEU A 433 -1.09 37.21 12.59
N PRO A 434 -0.95 37.30 13.93
CA PRO A 434 0.33 37.57 14.56
C PRO A 434 1.28 36.36 14.41
N ILE A 435 2.14 36.40 13.39
CA ILE A 435 3.20 35.41 13.10
C ILE A 435 4.38 35.52 14.09
N SER A 436 4.26 36.31 15.17
CA SER A 436 5.29 36.46 16.21
C SER A 436 5.41 35.26 17.16
N ALA A 437 4.60 34.20 17.00
CA ALA A 437 4.66 32.99 17.83
C ALA A 437 5.56 31.86 17.26
N LEU A 438 6.22 32.08 16.12
CA LEU A 438 7.05 31.06 15.44
C LEU A 438 8.55 31.42 15.35
N ARG A 439 9.01 32.42 16.11
CA ARG A 439 10.44 32.73 16.25
C ARG A 439 10.85 32.54 17.71
N ASP A 440 11.61 31.48 17.96
CA ASP A 440 12.30 31.19 19.21
C ASP A 440 13.16 32.37 19.68
N ASP A 441 13.13 32.63 20.99
CA ASP A 441 14.24 33.24 21.72
C ASP A 441 14.20 32.76 23.19
N HIS A 442 14.68 31.54 23.43
CA HIS A 442 15.17 31.16 24.75
C HIS A 442 16.63 30.71 24.66
N GLN A 443 17.49 31.68 24.93
CA GLN A 443 18.88 31.51 25.33
C GLN A 443 18.98 30.50 26.48
N LEU A 444 19.70 29.40 26.27
CA LEU A 444 20.35 28.65 27.34
C LEU A 444 21.83 29.09 27.36
N PRO A 445 22.30 29.77 28.42
CA PRO A 445 23.71 30.12 28.53
C PRO A 445 24.50 28.90 28.98
N VAL A 446 25.49 28.53 28.17
CA VAL A 446 26.58 27.64 28.56
C VAL A 446 27.43 28.34 29.64
N ARG A 447 27.65 27.67 30.77
CA ARG A 447 28.81 27.88 31.64
C ARG A 447 29.40 26.53 32.02
N LEU A 448 30.64 26.32 31.55
CA LEU A 448 31.68 25.31 31.83
C LEU A 448 31.24 23.86 32.05
#